data_AF-A0A7W1TBL4-F1
#
_entry.id   AF-A0A7W1TBL4-F1
#
_cell.length_a   1.000
_cell.length_b   1.000
_cell.length_c   1.000
_cell.angle_alpha   90.00
_cell.angle_beta   90.00
_cell.angle_gamma   90.00
#
_symmetry.space_group_name_H-M   'P 1'
#
loop_
_entity.id
_entity.type
_entity.pdbx_description
1 polymer ?
#
loop_
_entity_poly.entity_id
_entity_poly.type
_entity_poly.pdbx_seq_one_letter_code
_entity_poly.pdbx_strand_id
1 'polypeptide(L)'
;MKAALIGITAMVAAAVTGYTLQDEPYRLRAAFQAADQAALDHRDSPYSNITWVASADENYLQLRFFDRVEGGVCLHPSWGELIALAGKDPHLAHLVPKPEDLPKLPAGPMWPYNWLPDPGTVSNSAYVRLFPAGVLLNQKVMAAAGGDWRAAAPRVMVIGLGSGIGIATLAHHFPKAAITVVDIDQAVIDMVRDHYPLMRWLTTQKLADGSPRLRFVARDARQYLQYDATREKAYDLIVLDAYTSGSTIPPHLMTREFFAQCAAVLDESGMVLANVIGSYERDPQSPGDKRLVTGGAVRTFRAAGLASVWNFPILSSNESPGSFNDTHQRNNIVIASRRKLGPHDNAAGWDRLRGFTLYPELPLGTWMTDSYILIDSEHSRYASAWVPASLLGATDAKLRARMEPEKNAPDAMTAPLSRRSSDRELMDQVFAAVAQTYLGHHLPLPKGWDDRGGANALERRESDWVAFARETFRVSVATAKDSNKHSGEALTGDLPEGRERDAMVPNWIIPDAPLFTDQMPNADIYNN
;
A
#
# COMPACT_ATOMS: atom_id res chain seq x y z
N MET A 1 22.85 -26.57 43.25
CA MET A 1 21.49 -26.19 43.74
C MET A 1 21.17 -24.71 43.55
N LYS A 2 21.91 -23.75 44.11
CA LYS A 2 21.59 -22.31 43.99
C LYS A 2 21.54 -21.79 42.54
N ALA A 3 22.49 -22.16 41.69
CA ALA A 3 22.49 -21.73 40.28
C ALA A 3 21.31 -22.29 39.47
N ALA A 4 20.92 -23.54 39.73
CA ALA A 4 19.76 -24.16 39.09
C ALA A 4 18.45 -23.50 39.54
N LEU A 5 18.35 -23.15 40.83
CA LEU A 5 17.18 -22.44 41.37
C LEU A 5 17.06 -21.03 40.76
N ILE A 6 18.17 -20.30 40.63
CA ILE A 6 18.19 -18.97 39.99
C ILE A 6 17.80 -19.08 38.51
N GLY A 7 18.31 -20.08 37.78
CA GLY A 7 17.94 -20.32 36.39
C GLY A 7 16.45 -20.61 36.20
N ILE A 8 15.85 -21.44 37.07
CA ILE A 8 14.42 -21.71 37.07
C ILE A 8 13.62 -20.45 37.37
N THR A 9 14.00 -19.67 38.39
CA THR A 9 13.32 -18.42 38.74
C THR A 9 13.37 -17.40 37.60
N ALA A 10 14.51 -17.25 36.93
CA ALA A 10 14.65 -16.35 35.79
C ALA A 10 13.78 -16.80 34.60
N MET A 11 13.72 -18.10 34.33
CA MET A 11 12.93 -18.66 33.25
C MET A 11 11.42 -18.56 33.53
N VAL A 12 10.98 -18.77 34.77
CA VAL A 12 9.59 -18.55 35.20
C VAL A 12 9.23 -17.07 35.15
N ALA A 13 10.11 -16.17 35.62
CA ALA A 13 9.89 -14.74 35.52
C ALA A 13 9.80 -14.27 34.07
N ALA A 14 10.65 -14.78 33.17
CA ALA A 14 10.58 -14.48 31.74
C ALA A 14 9.30 -15.03 31.10
N ALA A 15 8.87 -16.25 31.45
CA ALA A 15 7.64 -16.84 30.94
C ALA A 15 6.39 -16.10 31.45
N VAL A 16 6.35 -15.75 32.74
CA VAL A 16 5.27 -14.94 33.33
C VAL A 16 5.25 -13.56 32.70
N THR A 17 6.40 -12.89 32.59
CA THR A 17 6.50 -11.57 31.95
C THR A 17 6.05 -11.65 30.50
N GLY A 18 6.50 -12.66 29.75
CA GLY A 18 6.10 -12.90 28.37
C GLY A 18 4.60 -13.17 28.24
N TYR A 19 3.99 -13.90 29.17
CA TYR A 19 2.55 -14.15 29.20
C TYR A 19 1.72 -12.93 29.64
N THR A 20 2.20 -12.15 30.62
CA THR A 20 1.50 -10.95 31.13
C THR A 20 1.61 -9.76 30.19
N LEU A 21 2.70 -9.69 29.42
CA LEU A 21 2.90 -8.70 28.36
C LEU A 21 2.50 -9.26 26.99
N GLN A 22 1.95 -10.47 26.95
CA GLN A 22 1.39 -11.00 25.72
C GLN A 22 0.14 -10.20 25.39
N ASP A 23 0.09 -9.63 24.20
CA ASP A 23 -1.15 -9.08 23.69
C ASP A 23 -2.23 -10.18 23.67
N GLU A 24 -3.49 -9.81 23.91
CA GLU A 24 -4.57 -10.78 23.80
C GLU A 24 -4.54 -11.41 22.40
N PRO A 25 -4.48 -12.75 22.29
CA PRO A 25 -4.43 -13.39 20.98
C PRO A 25 -5.70 -13.08 20.20
N TYR A 26 -5.54 -12.70 18.93
CA TYR A 26 -6.66 -12.48 18.02
C TYR A 26 -7.59 -13.69 17.97
N ARG A 27 -8.86 -13.46 18.32
CA ARG A 27 -9.90 -14.49 18.29
C ARG A 27 -10.66 -14.45 16.97
N LEU A 28 -10.01 -14.82 15.87
CA LEU A 28 -10.59 -14.89 14.50
C LEU A 28 -11.87 -15.76 14.38
N ARG A 29 -12.24 -16.50 15.43
CA ARG A 29 -13.39 -17.43 15.45
C ARG A 29 -14.54 -16.99 16.36
N ALA A 30 -14.41 -15.88 17.08
CA ALA A 30 -15.45 -15.36 17.96
C ALA A 30 -16.23 -14.26 17.24
N ALA A 31 -17.54 -14.45 17.05
CA ALA A 31 -18.41 -13.37 16.58
C ALA A 31 -18.68 -12.37 17.73
N PHE A 32 -18.94 -11.11 17.37
CA PHE A 32 -19.43 -10.03 18.25
C PHE A 32 -18.41 -9.32 19.17
N GLN A 33 -17.14 -9.15 18.78
CA GLN A 33 -16.29 -8.15 19.45
C GLN A 33 -16.67 -6.73 19.02
N ALA A 34 -16.42 -5.74 19.88
CA ALA A 34 -16.70 -4.32 19.63
C ALA A 34 -16.00 -3.76 18.36
N ALA A 35 -15.00 -4.50 17.87
CA ALA A 35 -14.19 -4.21 16.70
C ALA A 35 -14.54 -5.04 15.44
N ASP A 36 -15.52 -5.95 15.48
CA ASP A 36 -15.73 -6.91 14.39
C ASP A 36 -16.75 -6.41 13.35
N GLN A 37 -16.27 -6.14 12.13
CA GLN A 37 -16.96 -6.77 11.00
C GLN A 37 -16.56 -8.25 11.10
N ALA A 38 -17.48 -9.21 11.18
CA ALA A 38 -17.07 -10.58 11.46
C ALA A 38 -16.09 -11.11 10.40
N ALA A 39 -15.11 -11.92 10.83
CA ALA A 39 -14.25 -12.70 9.93
C ALA A 39 -15.12 -13.72 9.18
N LEU A 40 -15.60 -13.32 8.01
CA LEU A 40 -16.60 -14.05 7.25
C LEU A 40 -16.01 -14.43 5.90
N ASP A 41 -16.32 -15.66 5.48
CA ASP A 41 -15.81 -16.20 4.23
C ASP A 41 -16.50 -15.52 3.03
N HIS A 42 -15.77 -14.70 2.30
CA HIS A 42 -16.14 -14.20 0.98
C HIS A 42 -15.60 -15.13 -0.10
N ARG A 43 -16.24 -16.29 -0.24
CA ARG A 43 -15.76 -17.38 -1.09
C ARG A 43 -15.83 -17.09 -2.59
N ASP A 44 -16.63 -16.11 -2.95
CA ASP A 44 -16.81 -15.65 -4.31
C ASP A 44 -15.72 -14.67 -4.74
N SER A 45 -14.95 -14.06 -3.84
CA SER A 45 -13.83 -13.19 -4.22
C SER A 45 -12.57 -14.00 -4.59
N PRO A 46 -11.87 -13.68 -5.70
CA PRO A 46 -10.52 -14.15 -5.98
C PRO A 46 -9.47 -13.43 -5.12
N TYR A 47 -9.84 -12.29 -4.51
CA TYR A 47 -8.93 -11.49 -3.72
C TYR A 47 -8.85 -11.99 -2.27
N SER A 48 -9.15 -11.16 -1.27
CA SER A 48 -9.26 -11.62 0.11
C SER A 48 -10.59 -12.34 0.31
N ASN A 49 -10.55 -13.54 0.89
CA ASN A 49 -11.75 -14.30 1.24
C ASN A 49 -12.22 -14.06 2.68
N ILE A 50 -11.63 -13.12 3.41
CA ILE A 50 -12.04 -12.71 4.76
C ILE A 50 -12.21 -11.19 4.86
N THR A 51 -13.17 -10.76 5.68
CA THR A 51 -13.44 -9.35 6.01
C THR A 51 -12.96 -9.02 7.44
N TRP A 52 -12.69 -7.74 7.69
CA TRP A 52 -11.88 -7.08 8.74
C TRP A 52 -11.88 -7.62 10.19
N VAL A 53 -10.93 -7.12 10.99
CA VAL A 53 -10.99 -6.95 12.46
C VAL A 53 -10.57 -5.51 12.74
N ALA A 54 -11.28 -4.70 13.52
CA ALA A 54 -10.86 -3.33 13.82
C ALA A 54 -9.78 -3.28 14.90
N SER A 55 -9.00 -2.19 14.94
CA SER A 55 -7.91 -2.07 15.91
C SER A 55 -8.32 -1.73 17.32
N ALA A 56 -7.52 -1.96 18.36
CA ALA A 56 -7.84 -1.51 19.72
C ALA A 56 -7.96 0.03 19.77
N ASP A 57 -7.28 0.71 18.84
CA ASP A 57 -7.39 2.15 18.59
C ASP A 57 -8.53 2.51 17.59
N GLU A 58 -9.21 1.52 17.00
CA GLU A 58 -10.41 1.48 16.12
C GLU A 58 -10.68 2.70 15.18
N ASN A 59 -9.65 3.32 14.62
CA ASN A 59 -9.78 4.54 13.79
C ASN A 59 -9.65 4.32 12.26
N TYR A 60 -9.56 3.07 11.77
CA TYR A 60 -9.73 2.71 10.36
C TYR A 60 -10.06 1.21 10.18
N LEU A 61 -10.79 0.88 9.10
CA LEU A 61 -11.07 -0.50 8.68
C LEU A 61 -9.85 -1.02 7.88
N GLN A 62 -8.99 -1.83 8.51
CA GLN A 62 -7.82 -2.48 7.88
C GLN A 62 -7.63 -3.95 8.31
N LEU A 63 -6.95 -4.77 7.49
CA LEU A 63 -6.79 -6.21 7.68
C LEU A 63 -5.83 -6.31 8.87
N ARG A 64 -6.35 -6.42 10.09
CA ARG A 64 -5.53 -6.40 11.31
C ARG A 64 -4.65 -7.63 11.53
N PHE A 65 -4.52 -8.43 10.48
CA PHE A 65 -3.47 -9.41 10.29
C PHE A 65 -2.07 -8.81 10.42
N PHE A 66 -1.95 -7.51 10.15
CA PHE A 66 -0.74 -6.72 10.33
C PHE A 66 -1.03 -5.65 11.38
N ASP A 67 -0.18 -5.52 12.40
CA ASP A 67 -0.35 -4.49 13.44
C ASP A 67 -0.35 -3.05 12.88
N ARG A 68 -0.12 -2.86 11.58
CA ARG A 68 -0.12 -1.55 10.90
C ARG A 68 -0.64 -1.62 9.46
N VAL A 69 -1.67 -0.82 9.22
CA VAL A 69 -2.02 -0.06 8.00
C VAL A 69 -1.75 -0.69 6.61
N GLU A 70 -1.95 -1.99 6.36
CA GLU A 70 -1.95 -2.50 4.97
C GLU A 70 -3.09 -3.46 4.61
N GLY A 71 -3.67 -3.22 3.42
CA GLY A 71 -4.61 -4.11 2.73
C GLY A 71 -6.04 -3.61 2.78
N GLY A 72 -6.60 -3.28 1.60
CA GLY A 72 -8.05 -3.19 1.42
C GLY A 72 -8.59 -4.55 1.00
N VAL A 73 -9.75 -4.94 1.52
CA VAL A 73 -10.49 -6.08 0.97
C VAL A 73 -11.04 -5.67 -0.39
N CYS A 74 -10.54 -6.28 -1.46
CA CYS A 74 -11.28 -6.31 -2.72
C CYS A 74 -12.25 -7.48 -2.62
N LEU A 75 -13.56 -7.25 -2.62
CA LEU A 75 -14.51 -8.36 -2.78
C LEU A 75 -14.86 -8.61 -4.25
N HIS A 76 -14.52 -7.64 -5.08
CA HIS A 76 -14.84 -7.64 -6.49
C HIS A 76 -13.59 -7.38 -7.36
N PRO A 77 -13.63 -7.85 -8.62
CA PRO A 77 -14.64 -8.77 -9.16
C PRO A 77 -14.58 -10.14 -8.47
N SER A 78 -15.73 -10.77 -8.23
CA SER A 78 -15.86 -12.17 -7.84
C SER A 78 -15.26 -13.10 -8.90
N TRP A 79 -15.04 -14.38 -8.60
CA TRP A 79 -14.58 -15.38 -9.56
C TRP A 79 -15.50 -15.43 -10.78
N GLY A 80 -16.82 -15.40 -10.57
CA GLY A 80 -17.80 -15.39 -11.65
C GLY A 80 -17.70 -14.14 -12.52
N GLU A 81 -17.53 -12.97 -11.91
CA GLU A 81 -17.33 -11.71 -12.63
C GLU A 81 -15.99 -11.69 -13.39
N LEU A 82 -14.90 -12.17 -12.78
CA LEU A 82 -13.58 -12.24 -13.40
C LEU A 82 -13.57 -13.23 -14.57
N ILE A 83 -14.22 -14.39 -14.44
CA ILE A 83 -14.43 -15.35 -15.54
C ILE A 83 -15.23 -14.70 -16.67
N ALA A 84 -16.33 -14.02 -16.35
CA ALA A 84 -17.17 -13.35 -17.35
C ALA A 84 -16.43 -12.21 -18.05
N LEU A 85 -15.58 -11.46 -17.33
CA LEU A 85 -14.70 -10.44 -17.89
C LEU A 85 -13.66 -11.07 -18.81
N ALA A 86 -12.99 -12.14 -18.41
CA ALA A 86 -12.02 -12.84 -19.25
C ALA A 86 -12.63 -13.45 -20.53
N GLY A 87 -13.92 -13.83 -20.48
CA GLY A 87 -14.66 -14.23 -21.68
C GLY A 87 -14.88 -13.09 -22.69
N LYS A 88 -14.83 -11.83 -22.25
CA LYS A 88 -14.94 -10.63 -23.10
C LYS A 88 -13.59 -10.05 -23.48
N ASP A 89 -12.63 -10.11 -22.55
CA ASP A 89 -11.25 -9.67 -22.73
C ASP A 89 -10.29 -10.85 -22.50
N PRO A 90 -9.83 -11.50 -23.60
CA PRO A 90 -8.89 -12.61 -23.52
C PRO A 90 -7.57 -12.27 -22.80
N HIS A 91 -7.23 -10.99 -22.65
CA HIS A 91 -6.03 -10.56 -21.93
C HIS A 91 -6.10 -10.83 -20.42
N LEU A 92 -7.26 -11.21 -19.86
CA LEU A 92 -7.43 -11.58 -18.45
C LEU A 92 -7.43 -13.09 -18.20
N ALA A 93 -7.36 -13.90 -19.27
CA ALA A 93 -7.42 -15.36 -19.15
C ALA A 93 -6.31 -15.93 -18.25
N HIS A 94 -5.20 -15.20 -18.10
CA HIS A 94 -4.11 -15.56 -17.20
C HIS A 94 -4.41 -15.34 -15.72
N LEU A 95 -5.54 -14.76 -15.33
CA LEU A 95 -5.96 -14.57 -13.93
C LEU A 95 -7.11 -15.48 -13.53
N VAL A 96 -7.61 -16.26 -14.49
CA VAL A 96 -8.81 -17.07 -14.31
C VAL A 96 -8.43 -18.55 -14.27
N PRO A 97 -8.59 -19.22 -13.11
CA PRO A 97 -8.52 -20.68 -13.03
C PRO A 97 -9.57 -21.31 -13.94
N LYS A 98 -9.29 -22.53 -14.42
CA LYS A 98 -10.38 -23.34 -14.99
C LYS A 98 -11.41 -23.64 -13.90
N PRO A 99 -12.70 -23.81 -14.23
CA PRO A 99 -13.75 -24.07 -13.25
C PRO A 99 -13.44 -25.24 -12.30
N GLU A 100 -12.84 -26.31 -12.82
CA GLU A 100 -12.39 -27.48 -12.07
C GLU A 100 -11.23 -27.21 -11.09
N ASP A 101 -10.47 -26.15 -11.33
CA ASP A 101 -9.29 -25.73 -10.57
C ASP A 101 -9.60 -24.58 -9.58
N LEU A 102 -10.86 -24.15 -9.48
CA LEU A 102 -11.25 -23.10 -8.54
C LEU A 102 -10.88 -23.52 -7.11
N PRO A 103 -10.18 -22.66 -6.34
CA PRO A 103 -9.75 -23.00 -5.00
C PRO A 103 -10.92 -23.43 -4.12
N LYS A 104 -10.90 -24.68 -3.64
CA LYS A 104 -11.86 -25.14 -2.62
C LYS A 104 -11.47 -24.50 -1.29
N LEU A 105 -12.21 -23.48 -0.89
CA LEU A 105 -12.00 -22.81 0.38
C LEU A 105 -12.55 -23.65 1.54
N PRO A 106 -11.88 -23.66 2.71
CA PRO A 106 -12.36 -24.37 3.89
C PRO A 106 -13.73 -23.84 4.33
N ALA A 107 -14.47 -24.66 5.10
CA ALA A 107 -15.78 -24.28 5.61
C ALA A 107 -15.66 -23.34 6.83
N GLY A 108 -16.21 -22.13 6.69
CA GLY A 108 -16.37 -21.10 7.72
C GLY A 108 -17.74 -20.40 7.67
N PRO A 109 -18.02 -19.50 8.62
CA PRO A 109 -19.27 -18.75 8.69
C PRO A 109 -19.41 -17.79 7.51
N MET A 110 -20.61 -17.75 6.93
CA MET A 110 -20.98 -16.83 5.85
C MET A 110 -21.55 -15.54 6.42
N TRP A 111 -21.49 -14.46 5.63
CA TRP A 111 -22.07 -13.18 6.01
C TRP A 111 -23.56 -13.31 6.36
N PRO A 112 -23.99 -13.01 7.61
CA PRO A 112 -25.30 -13.40 8.10
C PRO A 112 -26.40 -12.38 7.79
N TYR A 113 -26.07 -11.24 7.18
CA TYR A 113 -27.04 -10.19 6.84
C TYR A 113 -27.38 -10.18 5.36
N ASN A 114 -28.54 -9.59 5.03
CA ASN A 114 -29.05 -9.47 3.67
C ASN A 114 -28.45 -8.31 2.86
N TRP A 115 -27.53 -7.55 3.45
CA TRP A 115 -26.68 -6.57 2.78
C TRP A 115 -25.26 -7.10 2.71
N LEU A 116 -24.48 -6.78 1.68
CA LEU A 116 -23.05 -7.09 1.65
C LEU A 116 -22.26 -5.92 2.23
N PRO A 117 -21.22 -6.14 3.05
CA PRO A 117 -20.24 -5.09 3.30
C PRO A 117 -19.67 -4.66 1.95
N ASP A 118 -19.52 -3.36 1.77
CA ASP A 118 -19.06 -2.74 0.53
C ASP A 118 -17.64 -2.20 0.75
N PRO A 119 -16.58 -3.03 0.68
CA PRO A 119 -15.22 -2.59 0.95
C PRO A 119 -14.46 -2.16 -0.31
N GLY A 120 -15.07 -2.25 -1.49
CA GLY A 120 -14.52 -1.82 -2.78
C GLY A 120 -13.95 -2.91 -3.70
N THR A 121 -13.47 -2.45 -4.85
CA THR A 121 -12.76 -3.25 -5.89
C THR A 121 -11.32 -2.83 -6.01
N VAL A 122 -10.45 -3.79 -6.37
CA VAL A 122 -9.01 -3.54 -6.61
C VAL A 122 -8.32 -2.81 -5.44
N SER A 123 -7.00 -2.67 -5.48
CA SER A 123 -6.24 -2.26 -4.28
C SER A 123 -6.67 -0.87 -3.73
N ASN A 124 -7.14 -0.82 -2.48
CA ASN A 124 -7.38 0.44 -1.75
C ASN A 124 -6.05 1.13 -1.36
N SER A 125 -5.00 0.36 -1.09
CA SER A 125 -3.67 0.90 -0.78
C SER A 125 -3.16 1.78 -1.94
N ALA A 126 -3.13 3.09 -1.75
CA ALA A 126 -2.87 4.04 -2.82
C ALA A 126 -1.47 3.88 -3.45
N TYR A 127 -0.46 3.52 -2.64
CA TYR A 127 0.92 3.43 -3.08
C TYR A 127 1.23 2.20 -3.94
N VAL A 128 0.56 1.05 -3.71
CA VAL A 128 0.80 -0.18 -4.50
C VAL A 128 0.38 -0.02 -5.97
N ARG A 129 -0.50 0.96 -6.24
CA ARG A 129 -0.93 1.35 -7.59
C ARG A 129 0.24 1.81 -8.46
N LEU A 130 1.34 2.24 -7.85
CA LEU A 130 2.56 2.68 -8.54
C LEU A 130 3.57 1.55 -8.76
N PHE A 131 3.35 0.33 -8.26
CA PHE A 131 4.28 -0.80 -8.51
C PHE A 131 4.51 -1.07 -10.01
N PRO A 132 3.50 -0.94 -10.90
CA PRO A 132 3.73 -1.04 -12.34
C PRO A 132 4.74 -0.03 -12.90
N ALA A 133 4.97 1.11 -12.24
CA ALA A 133 5.89 2.13 -12.72
C ALA A 133 7.32 1.61 -12.90
N GLY A 134 7.79 0.70 -12.04
CA GLY A 134 9.13 0.10 -12.15
C GLY A 134 9.31 -0.68 -13.47
N VAL A 135 8.30 -1.47 -13.86
CA VAL A 135 8.31 -2.22 -15.14
C VAL A 135 8.15 -1.26 -16.33
N LEU A 136 7.23 -0.29 -16.21
CA LEU A 136 6.94 0.71 -17.23
C LEU A 136 8.06 1.74 -17.43
N LEU A 137 9.05 1.82 -16.54
CA LEU A 137 10.25 2.62 -16.74
C LEU A 137 11.42 1.79 -17.29
N ASN A 138 11.43 0.48 -17.07
CA ASN A 138 12.48 -0.42 -17.53
C ASN A 138 12.44 -0.58 -19.07
N GLN A 139 13.42 0.04 -19.74
CA GLN A 139 13.51 0.07 -21.20
C GLN A 139 13.80 -1.30 -21.80
N LYS A 140 14.67 -2.10 -21.17
CA LYS A 140 15.04 -3.42 -21.69
C LYS A 140 13.85 -4.39 -21.67
N VAL A 141 13.15 -4.46 -20.53
CA VAL A 141 11.96 -5.32 -20.39
C VAL A 141 10.90 -4.97 -21.43
N MET A 142 10.71 -3.67 -21.67
CA MET A 142 9.64 -3.20 -22.54
C MET A 142 10.00 -3.20 -24.02
N ALA A 143 11.28 -3.01 -24.37
CA ALA A 143 11.77 -3.27 -25.70
C ALA A 143 11.64 -4.76 -26.06
N ALA A 144 11.97 -5.66 -25.13
CA ALA A 144 11.78 -7.11 -25.32
C ALA A 144 10.30 -7.49 -25.49
N ALA A 145 9.39 -6.68 -24.95
CA ALA A 145 7.94 -6.83 -25.10
C ALA A 145 7.38 -6.15 -26.37
N GLY A 146 8.21 -5.54 -27.21
CA GLY A 146 7.76 -4.78 -28.38
C GLY A 146 6.95 -3.51 -28.04
N GLY A 147 7.13 -2.96 -26.83
CA GLY A 147 6.38 -1.82 -26.33
C GLY A 147 5.01 -2.14 -25.70
N ASP A 148 4.51 -3.36 -25.85
CA ASP A 148 3.28 -3.81 -25.18
C ASP A 148 3.57 -4.24 -23.75
N TRP A 149 3.05 -3.50 -22.77
CA TRP A 149 3.27 -3.77 -21.35
C TRP A 149 2.64 -5.11 -20.92
N ARG A 150 1.59 -5.60 -21.60
CA ARG A 150 1.01 -6.91 -21.31
C ARG A 150 1.88 -8.07 -21.80
N ALA A 151 2.72 -7.81 -22.80
CA ALA A 151 3.70 -8.78 -23.29
C ALA A 151 4.98 -8.82 -22.46
N ALA A 152 5.18 -7.86 -21.53
CA ALA A 152 6.35 -7.79 -20.67
C ALA A 152 6.44 -9.01 -19.75
N ALA A 153 7.65 -9.56 -19.63
CA ALA A 153 7.97 -10.72 -18.81
C ALA A 153 9.04 -10.39 -17.75
N PRO A 154 8.75 -9.47 -16.81
CA PRO A 154 9.74 -9.05 -15.82
C PRO A 154 9.96 -10.14 -14.77
N ARG A 155 11.21 -10.25 -14.31
CA ARG A 155 11.54 -10.96 -13.07
C ARG A 155 11.51 -9.97 -11.92
N VAL A 156 10.57 -10.16 -11.00
CA VAL A 156 10.32 -9.24 -9.88
C VAL A 156 10.65 -9.94 -8.57
N MET A 157 11.47 -9.30 -7.74
CA MET A 157 11.59 -9.64 -6.32
C MET A 157 10.78 -8.64 -5.52
N VAL A 158 9.94 -9.10 -4.61
CA VAL A 158 9.23 -8.24 -3.66
C VAL A 158 9.72 -8.59 -2.26
N ILE A 159 10.21 -7.58 -1.54
CA ILE A 159 10.69 -7.68 -0.16
C ILE A 159 9.59 -7.15 0.74
N GLY A 160 9.05 -8.01 1.59
CA GLY A 160 7.79 -7.80 2.30
C GLY A 160 6.60 -8.29 1.49
N LEU A 161 5.71 -9.06 2.13
CA LEU A 161 4.49 -9.57 1.51
C LEU A 161 3.30 -8.64 1.78
N GLY A 162 3.23 -8.09 3.00
CA GLY A 162 2.06 -7.37 3.50
C GLY A 162 0.79 -8.20 3.25
N SER A 163 -0.29 -7.55 2.81
CA SER A 163 -1.55 -8.21 2.46
C SER A 163 -1.53 -8.99 1.13
N GLY A 164 -0.42 -9.01 0.38
CA GLY A 164 -0.34 -9.60 -0.96
C GLY A 164 -0.97 -8.76 -2.08
N ILE A 165 -1.55 -7.59 -1.76
CA ILE A 165 -2.25 -6.75 -2.74
C ILE A 165 -1.32 -6.16 -3.82
N GLY A 166 -0.07 -5.82 -3.45
CA GLY A 166 0.94 -5.37 -4.40
C GLY A 166 1.35 -6.47 -5.39
N ILE A 167 1.41 -7.72 -4.90
CA ILE A 167 1.67 -8.90 -5.74
C ILE A 167 0.54 -9.11 -6.74
N ALA A 168 -0.71 -9.00 -6.29
CA ALA A 168 -1.87 -9.07 -7.16
C ALA A 168 -1.86 -7.96 -8.23
N THR A 169 -1.50 -6.74 -7.85
CA THR A 169 -1.44 -5.59 -8.77
C THR A 169 -0.41 -5.85 -9.88
N LEU A 170 0.78 -6.36 -9.53
CA LEU A 170 1.81 -6.76 -10.49
C LEU A 170 1.36 -7.95 -11.37
N ALA A 171 0.84 -9.01 -10.76
CA ALA A 171 0.41 -10.21 -11.48
C ALA A 171 -0.77 -9.95 -12.43
N HIS A 172 -1.63 -9.00 -12.07
CA HIS A 172 -2.77 -8.56 -12.88
C HIS A 172 -2.30 -7.90 -14.17
N HIS A 173 -1.42 -6.90 -14.06
CA HIS A 173 -0.99 -6.09 -15.19
C HIS A 173 0.15 -6.71 -16.00
N PHE A 174 0.92 -7.63 -15.42
CA PHE A 174 2.05 -8.28 -16.12
C PHE A 174 1.83 -9.81 -16.15
N PRO A 175 1.09 -10.31 -17.15
CA PRO A 175 0.75 -11.73 -17.26
C PRO A 175 1.92 -12.69 -17.21
N LYS A 176 3.08 -12.24 -17.67
CA LYS A 176 4.31 -13.04 -17.76
C LYS A 176 5.34 -12.67 -16.68
N ALA A 177 4.95 -11.94 -15.64
CA ALA A 177 5.84 -11.65 -14.52
C ALA A 177 6.17 -12.92 -13.73
N ALA A 178 7.46 -13.12 -13.44
CA ALA A 178 7.93 -14.11 -12.48
C ALA A 178 8.18 -13.39 -11.16
N ILE A 179 7.39 -13.69 -10.13
CA ILE A 179 7.43 -12.95 -8.85
C ILE A 179 7.99 -13.86 -7.75
N THR A 180 9.11 -13.47 -7.15
CA THR A 180 9.59 -14.03 -5.89
C THR A 180 9.28 -13.05 -4.77
N VAL A 181 8.52 -13.47 -3.77
CA VAL A 181 8.26 -12.68 -2.57
C VAL A 181 9.09 -13.22 -1.41
N VAL A 182 9.81 -12.33 -0.74
CA VAL A 182 10.68 -12.62 0.39
C VAL A 182 10.12 -11.90 1.60
N ASP A 183 9.58 -12.66 2.55
CA ASP A 183 9.08 -12.14 3.81
C ASP A 183 9.75 -12.89 4.95
N ILE A 184 10.04 -12.22 6.07
CA ILE A 184 10.70 -12.86 7.21
C ILE A 184 9.76 -13.81 7.95
N ASP A 185 8.44 -13.55 7.88
CA ASP A 185 7.45 -14.24 8.69
C ASP A 185 6.67 -15.29 7.89
N GLN A 186 6.90 -16.55 8.24
CA GLN A 186 6.18 -17.68 7.65
C GLN A 186 4.67 -17.62 7.96
N ALA A 187 4.26 -17.07 9.12
CA ALA A 187 2.87 -16.94 9.48
C ALA A 187 2.14 -15.96 8.54
N VAL A 188 2.80 -14.85 8.18
CA VAL A 188 2.29 -13.89 7.18
C VAL A 188 2.11 -14.57 5.82
N ILE A 189 3.10 -15.35 5.39
CA ILE A 189 3.03 -16.11 4.13
C ILE A 189 1.88 -17.11 4.13
N ASP A 190 1.78 -17.94 5.18
CA ASP A 190 0.74 -18.95 5.30
C ASP A 190 -0.65 -18.31 5.28
N MET A 191 -0.81 -17.22 6.02
CA MET A 191 -2.05 -16.48 6.07
C MET A 191 -2.47 -15.89 4.72
N VAL A 192 -1.58 -15.18 4.01
CA VAL A 192 -1.92 -14.65 2.67
C VAL A 192 -2.20 -15.78 1.71
N ARG A 193 -1.41 -16.86 1.72
CA ARG A 193 -1.66 -18.03 0.88
C ARG A 193 -3.02 -18.67 1.18
N ASP A 194 -3.42 -18.76 2.44
CA ASP A 194 -4.61 -19.49 2.84
C ASP A 194 -5.90 -18.65 2.73
N HIS A 195 -5.77 -17.31 2.78
CA HIS A 195 -6.89 -16.37 2.77
C HIS A 195 -6.97 -15.45 1.54
N TYR A 196 -6.02 -15.55 0.62
CA TYR A 196 -6.05 -14.86 -0.67
C TYR A 196 -6.08 -15.88 -1.82
N PRO A 197 -7.27 -16.38 -2.22
CA PRO A 197 -7.46 -17.35 -3.29
C PRO A 197 -6.58 -17.18 -4.55
N LEU A 198 -6.47 -15.97 -5.10
CA LEU A 198 -5.63 -15.70 -6.26
C LEU A 198 -4.14 -15.91 -5.96
N MET A 199 -3.65 -15.49 -4.79
CA MET A 199 -2.25 -15.74 -4.40
C MET A 199 -1.98 -17.24 -4.33
N ARG A 200 -2.87 -18.00 -3.66
CA ARG A 200 -2.78 -19.46 -3.61
C ARG A 200 -2.69 -20.05 -5.00
N TRP A 201 -3.62 -19.68 -5.88
CA TRP A 201 -3.66 -20.17 -7.24
C TRP A 201 -2.39 -19.83 -8.02
N LEU A 202 -1.92 -18.59 -7.97
CA LEU A 202 -0.70 -18.14 -8.65
C LEU A 202 0.54 -18.95 -8.27
N THR A 203 0.66 -19.42 -7.01
CA THR A 203 1.79 -20.28 -6.60
C THR A 203 1.83 -21.63 -7.28
N THR A 204 0.71 -22.08 -7.87
CA THR A 204 0.63 -23.33 -8.63
C THR A 204 0.94 -23.15 -10.11
N GLN A 205 1.01 -21.90 -10.58
CA GLN A 205 1.17 -21.57 -12.00
C GLN A 205 2.64 -21.49 -12.40
N LYS A 206 2.92 -21.85 -13.65
CA LYS A 206 4.25 -21.73 -14.27
C LYS A 206 4.18 -20.87 -15.53
N LEU A 207 5.27 -20.17 -15.80
CA LEU A 207 5.47 -19.44 -17.04
C LEU A 207 5.89 -20.39 -18.18
N ALA A 208 5.92 -19.88 -19.41
CA ALA A 208 6.26 -20.64 -20.60
C ALA A 208 7.68 -21.26 -20.55
N ASP A 209 8.60 -20.64 -19.80
CA ASP A 209 9.97 -21.15 -19.59
C ASP A 209 10.07 -22.17 -18.44
N GLY A 210 8.93 -22.56 -17.86
CA GLY A 210 8.82 -23.52 -16.76
C GLY A 210 9.10 -22.93 -15.37
N SER A 211 9.45 -21.65 -15.26
CA SER A 211 9.67 -21.00 -13.97
C SER A 211 8.35 -20.79 -13.21
N PRO A 212 8.35 -20.80 -11.86
CA PRO A 212 7.17 -20.47 -11.07
C PRO A 212 6.72 -19.03 -11.35
N ARG A 213 5.41 -18.83 -11.49
CA ARG A 213 4.85 -17.49 -11.66
C ARG A 213 4.88 -16.68 -10.36
N LEU A 214 4.61 -17.33 -9.24
CA LEU A 214 4.70 -16.77 -7.89
C LEU A 214 5.37 -17.78 -6.96
N ARG A 215 6.33 -17.32 -6.16
CA ARG A 215 6.96 -18.11 -5.09
C ARG A 215 7.13 -17.26 -3.84
N PHE A 216 6.73 -17.81 -2.69
CA PHE A 216 7.01 -17.24 -1.37
C PHE A 216 8.28 -17.85 -0.78
N VAL A 217 9.08 -17.01 -0.12
CA VAL A 217 10.31 -17.40 0.58
C VAL A 217 10.27 -16.80 1.98
N ALA A 218 10.18 -17.65 3.01
CA ALA A 218 10.26 -17.23 4.40
C ALA A 218 11.72 -17.04 4.81
N ARG A 219 12.24 -15.82 4.66
CA ARG A 219 13.63 -15.47 4.98
C ARG A 219 13.79 -13.97 5.20
N ASP A 220 14.74 -13.59 6.05
CA ASP A 220 15.24 -12.22 6.05
C ASP A 220 15.76 -11.83 4.66
N ALA A 221 15.34 -10.68 4.16
CA ALA A 221 15.61 -10.27 2.79
C ALA A 221 17.10 -10.02 2.52
N ARG A 222 17.83 -9.51 3.52
CA ARG A 222 19.28 -9.32 3.42
C ARG A 222 20.00 -10.67 3.35
N GLN A 223 19.57 -11.66 4.13
CA GLN A 223 20.08 -13.03 4.01
C GLN A 223 19.76 -13.65 2.64
N TYR A 224 18.53 -13.49 2.15
CA TYR A 224 18.13 -14.02 0.85
C TYR A 224 18.99 -13.45 -0.29
N LEU A 225 19.23 -12.12 -0.28
CA LEU A 225 20.10 -11.46 -1.25
C LEU A 225 21.52 -12.04 -1.23
N GLN A 226 22.09 -12.29 -0.05
CA GLN A 226 23.46 -12.77 0.09
C GLN A 226 23.65 -14.22 -0.36
N TYR A 227 22.71 -15.09 -0.03
CA TYR A 227 22.93 -16.54 -0.13
C TYR A 227 22.15 -17.22 -1.27
N ASP A 228 20.96 -16.70 -1.62
CA ASP A 228 20.04 -17.36 -2.54
C ASP A 228 19.95 -16.59 -3.87
N ALA A 229 19.68 -15.29 -3.82
CA ALA A 229 19.40 -14.46 -5.00
C ALA A 229 20.59 -14.40 -5.98
N THR A 230 21.83 -14.45 -5.48
CA THR A 230 23.05 -14.46 -6.31
C THR A 230 23.17 -15.69 -7.21
N ARG A 231 22.41 -16.76 -6.92
CA ARG A 231 22.37 -18.00 -7.71
C ARG A 231 21.22 -18.02 -8.70
N GLU A 232 20.36 -17.00 -8.67
CA GLU A 232 19.23 -16.88 -9.58
C GLU A 232 19.58 -16.01 -10.80
N LYS A 233 18.73 -16.05 -11.83
CA LYS A 233 18.79 -15.05 -12.89
C LYS A 233 18.51 -13.67 -12.28
N ALA A 234 19.23 -12.67 -12.75
CA ALA A 234 19.08 -11.28 -12.33
C ALA A 234 17.62 -10.80 -12.39
N TYR A 235 17.28 -9.88 -11.49
CA TYR A 235 15.95 -9.31 -11.36
C TYR A 235 15.84 -8.01 -12.18
N ASP A 236 14.69 -7.80 -12.81
CA ASP A 236 14.37 -6.57 -13.54
C ASP A 236 13.81 -5.48 -12.63
N LEU A 237 13.21 -5.89 -11.51
CA LEU A 237 12.63 -5.01 -10.51
C LEU A 237 12.77 -5.66 -9.12
N ILE A 238 13.27 -4.89 -8.16
CA ILE A 238 13.14 -5.20 -6.73
C ILE A 238 12.15 -4.19 -6.15
N VAL A 239 11.09 -4.67 -5.51
CA VAL A 239 10.16 -3.84 -4.74
C VAL A 239 10.49 -4.01 -3.25
N LEU A 240 10.81 -2.93 -2.55
CA LEU A 240 11.01 -2.90 -1.11
C LEU A 240 9.77 -2.28 -0.44
N ASP A 241 8.99 -3.15 0.20
CA ASP A 241 7.76 -2.81 0.92
C ASP A 241 7.69 -3.61 2.22
N ALA A 242 8.72 -3.44 3.07
CA ALA A 242 8.87 -4.15 4.33
C ALA A 242 8.96 -3.16 5.49
N TYR A 243 8.19 -3.42 6.55
CA TYR A 243 8.04 -2.52 7.68
C TYR A 243 8.12 -3.26 9.01
N THR A 244 8.68 -2.60 10.03
CA THR A 244 8.61 -3.04 11.42
C THR A 244 7.40 -2.42 12.13
N SER A 245 7.19 -2.80 13.39
CA SER A 245 6.33 -2.11 14.34
C SER A 245 6.80 -0.66 14.54
N GLY A 246 6.42 0.22 13.63
CA GLY A 246 6.86 1.62 13.62
C GLY A 246 6.39 2.40 12.39
N SER A 247 5.86 1.70 11.37
CA SER A 247 5.75 2.25 10.02
C SER A 247 7.12 2.70 9.50
N THR A 248 8.17 1.97 9.92
CA THR A 248 9.56 2.19 9.53
C THR A 248 10.11 0.99 8.79
N ILE A 249 10.88 1.23 7.72
CA ILE A 249 11.63 0.17 7.06
C ILE A 249 12.70 -0.33 8.04
N PRO A 250 12.87 -1.66 8.24
CA PRO A 250 13.89 -2.19 9.13
C PRO A 250 15.27 -1.57 8.83
N PRO A 251 16.03 -1.09 9.84
CA PRO A 251 17.29 -0.36 9.63
C PRO A 251 18.28 -1.06 8.71
N HIS A 252 18.40 -2.39 8.81
CA HIS A 252 19.30 -3.19 7.97
C HIS A 252 18.80 -3.36 6.53
N LEU A 253 17.58 -2.95 6.19
CA LEU A 253 17.06 -2.90 4.82
C LEU A 253 17.13 -1.49 4.21
N MET A 254 17.70 -0.52 4.93
CA MET A 254 17.78 0.89 4.52
C MET A 254 19.23 1.39 4.36
N THR A 255 20.23 0.50 4.37
CA THR A 255 21.64 0.90 4.31
C THR A 255 22.21 0.88 2.89
N ARG A 256 23.31 1.62 2.70
CA ARG A 256 24.08 1.61 1.46
C ARG A 256 24.52 0.21 1.09
N GLU A 257 24.98 -0.56 2.07
CA GLU A 257 25.46 -1.93 1.89
C GLU A 257 24.32 -2.85 1.42
N PHE A 258 23.13 -2.72 2.00
CA PHE A 258 21.95 -3.47 1.55
C PHE A 258 21.51 -3.09 0.13
N PHE A 259 21.46 -1.80 -0.19
CA PHE A 259 21.12 -1.37 -1.55
C PHE A 259 22.20 -1.77 -2.57
N ALA A 260 23.47 -1.85 -2.17
CA ALA A 260 24.52 -2.40 -3.01
C ALA A 260 24.32 -3.90 -3.27
N GLN A 261 23.84 -4.67 -2.28
CA GLN A 261 23.43 -6.06 -2.46
C GLN A 261 22.22 -6.20 -3.39
N CYS A 262 21.22 -5.31 -3.27
CA CYS A 262 20.11 -5.24 -4.21
C CYS A 262 20.62 -4.98 -5.63
N ALA A 263 21.49 -3.98 -5.79
CA ALA A 263 22.09 -3.66 -7.08
C ALA A 263 22.82 -4.87 -7.69
N ALA A 264 23.58 -5.62 -6.89
CA ALA A 264 24.36 -6.77 -7.36
C ALA A 264 23.52 -7.90 -8.00
N VAL A 265 22.25 -8.03 -7.63
CA VAL A 265 21.34 -9.05 -8.19
C VAL A 265 20.36 -8.49 -9.24
N LEU A 266 20.44 -7.19 -9.53
CA LEU A 266 19.67 -6.56 -10.60
C LEU A 266 20.32 -6.76 -11.96
N ASP A 267 19.48 -6.86 -12.99
CA ASP A 267 19.89 -6.67 -14.37
C ASP A 267 20.49 -5.26 -14.58
N GLU A 268 21.23 -5.05 -15.67
CA GLU A 268 21.81 -3.75 -15.98
C GLU A 268 20.76 -2.63 -16.11
N SER A 269 19.56 -2.96 -16.61
CA SER A 269 18.41 -2.03 -16.68
C SER A 269 17.46 -2.18 -15.48
N GLY A 270 17.83 -3.01 -14.50
CA GLY A 270 17.07 -3.28 -13.31
C GLY A 270 16.93 -2.05 -12.41
N MET A 271 15.88 -2.06 -11.59
CA MET A 271 15.53 -0.96 -10.69
C MET A 271 15.18 -1.47 -9.31
N VAL A 272 15.42 -0.65 -8.29
CA VAL A 272 14.79 -0.81 -6.97
C VAL A 272 13.67 0.21 -6.86
N LEU A 273 12.48 -0.23 -6.47
CA LEU A 273 11.34 0.60 -6.12
C LEU A 273 11.09 0.42 -4.63
N ALA A 274 11.16 1.48 -3.84
CA ALA A 274 10.92 1.42 -2.40
C ALA A 274 9.74 2.31 -2.02
N ASN A 275 8.86 1.77 -1.19
CA ASN A 275 7.86 2.56 -0.50
C ASN A 275 8.52 3.22 0.71
N VAL A 276 8.65 4.55 0.72
CA VAL A 276 9.28 5.31 1.81
C VAL A 276 8.25 6.26 2.41
N ILE A 277 7.85 6.02 3.65
CA ILE A 277 6.94 6.92 4.37
C ILE A 277 7.75 8.12 4.89
N GLY A 278 7.49 9.29 4.33
CA GLY A 278 8.25 10.49 4.67
C GLY A 278 7.64 11.79 4.12
N SER A 279 8.31 12.92 4.37
CA SER A 279 7.95 14.25 3.87
C SER A 279 9.15 14.88 3.15
N TYR A 280 9.00 16.09 2.61
CA TYR A 280 10.09 16.85 1.97
C TYR A 280 10.61 17.92 2.92
N GLU A 281 9.72 18.51 3.69
CA GLU A 281 10.02 19.47 4.76
C GLU A 281 9.54 18.96 6.11
N ARG A 282 10.05 19.59 7.18
CA ARG A 282 9.65 19.27 8.55
C ARG A 282 8.26 19.83 8.80
N ASP A 283 7.35 18.98 9.23
CA ASP A 283 6.08 19.40 9.83
C ASP A 283 6.33 19.78 11.30
N PRO A 284 6.12 21.04 11.73
CA PRO A 284 6.28 21.42 13.13
C PRO A 284 5.35 20.69 14.09
N GLN A 285 4.25 20.11 13.59
CA GLN A 285 3.21 19.47 14.40
C GLN A 285 3.36 17.95 14.49
N SER A 286 4.23 17.33 13.68
CA SER A 286 4.44 15.88 13.67
C SER A 286 5.68 15.48 14.49
N PRO A 287 5.63 14.37 15.27
CA PRO A 287 6.81 13.79 15.90
C PRO A 287 7.77 13.19 14.86
N GLY A 288 9.08 13.28 15.12
CA GLY A 288 10.14 12.87 14.20
C GLY A 288 10.47 13.89 13.09
N ASP A 289 11.52 13.60 12.33
CA ASP A 289 11.95 14.42 11.18
C ASP A 289 11.86 13.60 9.89
N LYS A 290 10.62 13.36 9.45
CA LYS A 290 10.28 12.46 8.33
C LYS A 290 10.91 12.86 6.99
N ARG A 291 11.36 14.11 6.83
CA ARG A 291 12.16 14.51 5.67
C ARG A 291 13.53 13.81 5.64
N LEU A 292 14.14 13.56 6.80
CA LEU A 292 15.43 12.87 6.88
C LEU A 292 15.30 11.39 6.55
N VAL A 293 14.10 10.81 6.67
CA VAL A 293 13.80 9.46 6.16
C VAL A 293 13.78 9.45 4.63
N THR A 294 13.02 10.35 3.99
CA THR A 294 12.98 10.49 2.52
C THR A 294 14.36 10.81 1.95
N GLY A 295 14.98 11.89 2.44
CA GLY A 295 16.30 12.32 1.98
C GLY A 295 17.36 11.26 2.26
N GLY A 296 17.30 10.62 3.43
CA GLY A 296 18.24 9.56 3.78
C GLY A 296 18.13 8.34 2.88
N ALA A 297 16.92 7.90 2.55
CA ALA A 297 16.70 6.82 1.59
C ALA A 297 17.26 7.18 0.20
N VAL A 298 16.91 8.36 -0.32
CA VAL A 298 17.39 8.85 -1.62
C VAL A 298 18.93 8.94 -1.66
N ARG A 299 19.55 9.56 -0.65
CA ARG A 299 21.00 9.69 -0.55
C ARG A 299 21.67 8.32 -0.50
N THR A 300 21.08 7.38 0.23
CA THR A 300 21.64 6.04 0.43
C THR A 300 21.54 5.18 -0.83
N PHE A 301 20.42 5.24 -1.58
CA PHE A 301 20.30 4.60 -2.90
C PHE A 301 21.41 5.07 -3.85
N ARG A 302 21.59 6.39 -3.93
CA ARG A 302 22.58 7.01 -4.80
C ARG A 302 24.00 6.59 -4.42
N ALA A 303 24.31 6.59 -3.12
CA ALA A 303 25.60 6.14 -2.60
C ALA A 303 25.87 4.64 -2.79
N ALA A 304 24.83 3.83 -3.04
CA ALA A 304 24.94 2.40 -3.33
C ALA A 304 25.17 2.09 -4.83
N GLY A 305 25.36 3.13 -5.66
CA GLY A 305 25.56 2.98 -7.11
C GLY A 305 24.27 2.91 -7.92
N LEU A 306 23.10 3.10 -7.30
CA LEU A 306 21.82 3.32 -7.97
C LEU A 306 21.60 4.82 -8.13
N ALA A 307 22.50 5.47 -8.87
CA ALA A 307 22.67 6.92 -8.88
C ALA A 307 21.47 7.71 -9.43
N SER A 308 20.69 7.13 -10.36
CA SER A 308 19.49 7.79 -10.86
C SER A 308 18.30 7.42 -9.98
N VAL A 309 17.87 8.38 -9.16
CA VAL A 309 16.74 8.22 -8.23
C VAL A 309 15.63 9.18 -8.58
N TRP A 310 14.39 8.70 -8.53
CA TRP A 310 13.20 9.50 -8.81
C TRP A 310 12.09 9.20 -7.81
N ASN A 311 11.46 10.25 -7.30
CA ASN A 311 10.40 10.14 -6.30
C ASN A 311 9.02 10.30 -6.91
N PHE A 312 8.13 9.35 -6.65
CA PHE A 312 6.71 9.41 -7.02
C PHE A 312 5.88 9.56 -5.74
N PRO A 313 5.54 10.79 -5.33
CA PRO A 313 4.77 11.00 -4.11
C PRO A 313 3.31 10.60 -4.32
N ILE A 314 2.73 9.90 -3.36
CA ILE A 314 1.28 9.64 -3.33
C ILE A 314 0.59 10.86 -2.74
N LEU A 315 -0.33 11.45 -3.52
CA LEU A 315 -1.07 12.64 -3.11
C LEU A 315 -2.34 12.24 -2.36
N SER A 316 -2.72 13.05 -1.38
CA SER A 316 -4.05 12.99 -0.79
C SER A 316 -5.10 13.46 -1.81
N SER A 317 -6.38 13.11 -1.61
CA SER A 317 -7.45 13.39 -2.58
C SER A 317 -7.72 14.89 -2.80
N ASN A 318 -7.32 15.74 -1.85
CA ASN A 318 -7.44 17.20 -1.95
C ASN A 318 -6.13 17.89 -2.39
N GLU A 319 -5.06 17.13 -2.65
CA GLU A 319 -3.82 17.64 -3.23
C GLU A 319 -3.80 17.50 -4.76
N SER A 320 -2.93 18.29 -5.38
CA SER A 320 -2.68 18.29 -6.83
C SER A 320 -1.20 18.52 -7.12
N PRO A 321 -0.73 18.28 -8.35
CA PRO A 321 0.62 18.66 -8.76
C PRO A 321 0.93 20.14 -8.49
N GLY A 322 -0.01 21.05 -8.79
CA GLY A 322 0.15 22.48 -8.56
C GLY A 322 0.05 22.94 -7.10
N SER A 323 -0.48 22.09 -6.22
CA SER A 323 -0.71 22.38 -4.79
C SER A 323 -0.03 21.37 -3.87
N PHE A 324 1.06 20.76 -4.33
CA PHE A 324 1.82 19.76 -3.57
C PHE A 324 2.31 20.34 -2.24
N ASN A 325 1.96 19.71 -1.12
CA ASN A 325 2.40 20.16 0.21
C ASN A 325 3.67 19.42 0.68
N ASP A 326 4.82 20.09 0.63
CA ASP A 326 6.11 19.52 0.98
C ASP A 326 6.20 19.06 2.46
N THR A 327 5.35 19.53 3.38
CA THR A 327 5.37 19.11 4.79
C THR A 327 4.57 17.84 5.07
N HIS A 328 3.60 17.47 4.23
CA HIS A 328 2.75 16.30 4.49
C HIS A 328 3.56 15.00 4.43
N GLN A 329 3.46 14.20 5.49
CA GLN A 329 3.92 12.83 5.52
C GLN A 329 3.08 11.97 4.57
N ARG A 330 3.73 11.22 3.69
CA ARG A 330 3.07 10.40 2.67
C ARG A 330 3.91 9.17 2.31
N ASN A 331 3.29 8.22 1.62
CA ASN A 331 4.04 7.21 0.89
C ASN A 331 4.75 7.88 -0.30
N ASN A 332 6.06 7.73 -0.36
CA ASN A 332 6.89 8.15 -1.47
C ASN A 332 7.41 6.89 -2.17
N ILE A 333 7.01 6.68 -3.41
CA ILE A 333 7.53 5.58 -4.21
C ILE A 333 8.85 6.03 -4.84
N VAL A 334 9.95 5.66 -4.22
CA VAL A 334 11.31 6.01 -4.65
C VAL A 334 11.81 4.94 -5.62
N ILE A 335 12.07 5.29 -6.86
CA ILE A 335 12.63 4.38 -7.88
C ILE A 335 14.08 4.76 -8.12
N ALA A 336 14.99 3.79 -7.94
CA ALA A 336 16.43 3.94 -8.05
C ALA A 336 16.99 2.97 -9.11
N SER A 337 17.86 3.46 -9.99
CA SER A 337 18.49 2.66 -11.03
C SER A 337 19.92 3.13 -11.33
N ARG A 338 20.70 2.25 -11.97
CA ARG A 338 21.98 2.62 -12.61
C ARG A 338 21.78 3.42 -13.88
N ARG A 339 20.68 3.18 -14.60
CA ARG A 339 20.33 3.88 -15.83
C ARG A 339 19.53 5.13 -15.49
N LYS A 340 19.68 6.17 -16.31
CA LYS A 340 18.96 7.42 -16.09
C LYS A 340 17.44 7.23 -16.22
N LEU A 341 16.71 7.75 -15.25
CA LEU A 341 15.25 7.64 -15.14
C LEU A 341 14.49 8.91 -15.52
N GLY A 342 15.17 10.07 -15.58
CA GLY A 342 14.53 11.36 -15.68
C GLY A 342 13.61 11.51 -16.91
N PRO A 343 12.58 12.39 -16.86
CA PRO A 343 11.66 12.63 -17.97
C PRO A 343 12.33 12.94 -19.30
N HIS A 344 13.50 13.61 -19.27
CA HIS A 344 14.28 13.91 -20.46
C HIS A 344 15.13 12.72 -20.94
N ASP A 345 15.83 12.04 -20.04
CA ASP A 345 16.71 10.92 -20.40
C ASP A 345 15.95 9.63 -20.74
N ASN A 346 14.74 9.46 -20.20
CA ASN A 346 13.89 8.30 -20.37
C ASN A 346 12.48 8.68 -20.88
N ALA A 347 12.40 9.56 -21.88
CA ALA A 347 11.13 10.09 -22.40
C ALA A 347 10.12 8.97 -22.76
N ALA A 348 10.57 7.91 -23.43
CA ALA A 348 9.72 6.77 -23.78
C ALA A 348 9.19 6.00 -22.56
N GLY A 349 9.90 5.99 -21.43
CA GLY A 349 9.39 5.43 -20.17
C GLY A 349 8.29 6.30 -19.58
N TRP A 350 8.49 7.62 -19.56
CA TRP A 350 7.51 8.58 -19.06
C TRP A 350 6.25 8.66 -19.92
N ASP A 351 6.37 8.48 -21.23
CA ASP A 351 5.20 8.39 -22.11
C ASP A 351 4.41 7.10 -21.88
N ARG A 352 5.09 5.98 -21.60
CA ARG A 352 4.43 4.73 -21.15
C ARG A 352 3.70 4.93 -19.82
N LEU A 353 4.32 5.57 -18.83
CA LEU A 353 3.64 5.90 -17.57
C LEU A 353 2.40 6.74 -17.84
N ARG A 354 2.50 7.80 -18.64
CA ARG A 354 1.37 8.69 -18.94
C ARG A 354 0.23 7.98 -19.67
N GLY A 355 0.56 7.04 -20.56
CA GLY A 355 -0.42 6.26 -21.33
C GLY A 355 -0.97 5.03 -20.61
N PHE A 356 -0.41 4.67 -19.45
CA PHE A 356 -0.83 3.49 -18.71
C PHE A 356 -2.10 3.76 -17.91
N THR A 357 -3.07 2.87 -18.07
CA THR A 357 -4.33 2.89 -17.32
C THR A 357 -4.37 1.66 -16.43
N LEU A 358 -4.57 1.86 -15.13
CA LEU A 358 -4.79 0.76 -14.19
C LEU A 358 -6.17 0.12 -14.41
N TYR A 359 -6.18 -1.21 -14.41
CA TYR A 359 -7.39 -2.04 -14.55
C TYR A 359 -8.30 -1.59 -15.71
N PRO A 360 -7.78 -1.43 -16.94
CA PRO A 360 -8.52 -0.81 -18.05
C PRO A 360 -9.78 -1.59 -18.47
N GLU A 361 -9.81 -2.90 -18.19
CA GLU A 361 -10.96 -3.79 -18.41
C GLU A 361 -12.13 -3.53 -17.45
N LEU A 362 -11.89 -2.88 -16.31
CA LEU A 362 -12.91 -2.67 -15.29
C LEU A 362 -13.73 -1.41 -15.60
N PRO A 363 -15.07 -1.49 -15.73
CA PRO A 363 -15.93 -0.33 -15.95
C PRO A 363 -15.95 0.65 -14.76
N LEU A 364 -15.96 1.95 -15.08
CA LEU A 364 -16.24 2.98 -14.08
C LEU A 364 -17.70 2.88 -13.58
N GLY A 365 -17.95 3.41 -12.38
CA GLY A 365 -19.30 3.52 -11.79
C GLY A 365 -19.91 2.20 -11.32
N THR A 366 -19.21 1.07 -11.44
CA THR A 366 -19.75 -0.25 -11.07
C THR A 366 -19.52 -0.57 -9.60
N TRP A 367 -18.38 -0.16 -9.05
CA TRP A 367 -17.97 -0.49 -7.68
C TRP A 367 -17.73 0.79 -6.91
N MET A 368 -18.83 1.27 -6.34
CA MET A 368 -18.95 2.55 -5.69
C MET A 368 -19.17 2.33 -4.21
N THR A 369 -18.32 2.89 -3.37
CA THR A 369 -18.63 3.03 -1.94
C THR A 369 -19.09 4.44 -1.65
N ASP A 370 -20.11 4.57 -0.80
CA ASP A 370 -20.57 5.85 -0.28
C ASP A 370 -20.66 5.75 1.24
N SER A 371 -19.93 6.59 1.96
CA SER A 371 -19.80 6.47 3.41
C SER A 371 -19.57 7.81 4.11
N TYR A 372 -19.96 7.86 5.36
CA TYR A 372 -19.73 8.97 6.28
C TYR A 372 -18.59 8.65 7.24
N ILE A 373 -17.83 9.68 7.59
CA ILE A 373 -16.80 9.62 8.63
C ILE A 373 -16.75 10.94 9.40
N LEU A 374 -16.43 10.86 10.69
CA LEU A 374 -16.22 12.01 11.54
C LEU A 374 -14.73 12.37 11.53
N ILE A 375 -14.44 13.67 11.48
CA ILE A 375 -13.09 14.21 11.40
C ILE A 375 -12.85 15.13 12.60
N ASP A 376 -11.68 14.96 13.19
CA ASP A 376 -11.05 15.93 14.08
C ASP A 376 -10.07 16.75 13.23
N SER A 377 -10.57 17.86 12.70
CA SER A 377 -9.81 18.74 11.81
C SER A 377 -8.70 19.51 12.52
N GLU A 378 -8.79 19.66 13.85
CA GLU A 378 -7.76 20.32 14.64
C GLU A 378 -6.50 19.46 14.74
N HIS A 379 -6.68 18.14 14.86
CA HIS A 379 -5.57 17.18 14.94
C HIS A 379 -5.36 16.40 13.64
N SER A 380 -5.99 16.84 12.54
CA SER A 380 -5.89 16.22 11.20
C SER A 380 -6.06 14.70 11.20
N ARG A 381 -7.03 14.18 11.97
CA ARG A 381 -7.27 12.74 12.12
C ARG A 381 -8.74 12.38 11.94
N TYR A 382 -8.97 11.14 11.52
CA TYR A 382 -10.31 10.56 11.59
C TYR A 382 -10.68 10.30 13.05
N ALA A 383 -11.88 10.73 13.43
CA ALA A 383 -12.42 10.62 14.78
C ALA A 383 -13.37 9.43 14.94
N SER A 384 -13.77 8.78 13.84
CA SER A 384 -14.66 7.63 13.86
C SER A 384 -14.37 6.60 12.77
N ALA A 385 -14.99 5.43 12.90
CA ALA A 385 -15.07 4.45 11.82
C ALA A 385 -15.98 4.93 10.68
N TRP A 386 -15.78 4.40 9.48
CA TRP A 386 -16.66 4.66 8.33
C TRP A 386 -18.05 4.04 8.53
N VAL A 387 -19.10 4.79 8.20
CA VAL A 387 -20.48 4.29 8.17
C VAL A 387 -21.03 4.35 6.75
N PRO A 388 -21.45 3.22 6.16
CA PRO A 388 -22.07 3.21 4.84
C PRO A 388 -23.31 4.11 4.78
N ALA A 389 -23.37 4.98 3.76
CA ALA A 389 -24.51 5.87 3.54
C ALA A 389 -25.83 5.09 3.33
N SER A 390 -25.74 3.90 2.73
CA SER A 390 -26.86 2.99 2.50
C SER A 390 -27.59 2.57 3.78
N LEU A 391 -26.89 2.50 4.92
CA LEU A 391 -27.49 2.18 6.22
C LEU A 391 -28.40 3.31 6.75
N LEU A 392 -28.24 4.54 6.27
CA LEU A 392 -29.07 5.67 6.68
C LEU A 392 -30.40 5.76 5.90
N GLY A 393 -30.58 4.91 4.88
CA GLY A 393 -31.81 4.79 4.12
C GLY A 393 -32.34 6.13 3.58
N ALA A 394 -33.62 6.43 3.81
CA ALA A 394 -34.26 7.66 3.33
C ALA A 394 -33.69 8.95 3.96
N THR A 395 -32.93 8.86 5.06
CA THR A 395 -32.34 10.02 5.73
C THR A 395 -31.11 10.54 4.98
N ASP A 396 -30.36 9.68 4.28
CA ASP A 396 -29.13 10.06 3.54
C ASP A 396 -29.37 11.23 2.59
N ALA A 397 -30.43 11.18 1.76
CA ALA A 397 -30.70 12.22 0.78
C ALA A 397 -30.85 13.63 1.39
N LYS A 398 -31.46 13.71 2.58
CA LYS A 398 -31.61 14.98 3.32
C LYS A 398 -30.29 15.47 3.90
N LEU A 399 -29.50 14.56 4.45
CA LEU A 399 -28.18 14.87 5.01
C LEU A 399 -27.23 15.33 3.89
N ARG A 400 -27.17 14.60 2.78
CA ARG A 400 -26.37 14.91 1.60
C ARG A 400 -26.67 16.30 1.04
N ALA A 401 -27.95 16.69 0.97
CA ALA A 401 -28.36 17.99 0.44
C ALA A 401 -27.87 19.19 1.28
N ARG A 402 -27.50 18.96 2.54
CA ARG A 402 -26.92 19.99 3.44
C ARG A 402 -25.39 20.03 3.41
N MET A 403 -24.74 19.17 2.61
CA MET A 403 -23.27 19.10 2.53
C MET A 403 -22.76 19.62 1.19
N GLU A 404 -21.80 20.53 1.26
CA GLU A 404 -21.15 21.10 0.09
C GLU A 404 -20.07 20.17 -0.45
N PRO A 405 -19.95 20.01 -1.78
CA PRO A 405 -18.81 19.35 -2.41
C PRO A 405 -17.49 20.03 -2.02
N GLU A 406 -16.47 19.22 -1.73
CA GLU A 406 -15.11 19.70 -1.54
C GLU A 406 -14.59 20.30 -2.86
N LYS A 407 -14.04 21.52 -2.78
CA LYS A 407 -13.49 22.21 -3.94
C LYS A 407 -12.04 21.76 -4.14
N ASN A 408 -11.82 20.89 -5.12
CA ASN A 408 -10.49 20.44 -5.50
C ASN A 408 -9.87 21.33 -6.58
N ALA A 409 -8.53 21.41 -6.62
CA ALA A 409 -7.82 22.07 -7.70
C ALA A 409 -8.11 21.38 -9.05
N PRO A 410 -8.06 22.08 -10.20
CA PRO A 410 -8.39 21.50 -11.51
C PRO A 410 -7.52 20.31 -11.92
N ASP A 411 -6.29 20.23 -11.42
CA ASP A 411 -5.31 19.17 -11.67
C ASP A 411 -5.23 18.12 -10.55
N ALA A 412 -6.09 18.24 -9.52
CA ALA A 412 -6.23 17.25 -8.46
C ALA A 412 -6.88 15.94 -8.96
N MET A 413 -7.08 15.00 -8.05
CA MET A 413 -7.86 13.80 -8.32
C MET A 413 -9.34 14.14 -8.49
N THR A 414 -9.98 13.50 -9.48
CA THR A 414 -11.43 13.62 -9.70
C THR A 414 -12.25 12.59 -8.93
N ALA A 415 -11.58 11.60 -8.32
CA ALA A 415 -12.16 10.61 -7.41
C ALA A 415 -11.16 10.29 -6.28
N PRO A 416 -11.60 10.04 -5.04
CA PRO A 416 -13.00 10.05 -4.59
C PRO A 416 -13.60 11.46 -4.55
N LEU A 417 -14.93 11.54 -4.58
CA LEU A 417 -15.68 12.77 -4.38
C LEU A 417 -16.00 12.92 -2.90
N SER A 418 -15.55 14.01 -2.29
CA SER A 418 -15.79 14.30 -0.88
C SER A 418 -16.75 15.48 -0.73
N ARG A 419 -17.60 15.40 0.31
CA ARG A 419 -18.42 16.52 0.80
C ARG A 419 -18.12 16.69 2.27
N ARG A 420 -17.94 17.93 2.72
CA ARG A 420 -17.62 18.21 4.13
C ARG A 420 -18.62 19.19 4.73
N SER A 421 -18.87 19.05 6.02
CA SER A 421 -19.66 19.99 6.80
C SER A 421 -19.17 20.05 8.24
N SER A 422 -19.14 21.25 8.80
CA SER A 422 -18.90 21.49 10.25
C SER A 422 -20.18 21.96 10.96
N ASP A 423 -21.34 21.84 10.31
CA ASP A 423 -22.64 22.16 10.88
C ASP A 423 -22.98 21.17 12.00
N ARG A 424 -22.99 21.66 13.25
CA ARG A 424 -23.26 20.84 14.45
C ARG A 424 -24.64 20.22 14.44
N GLU A 425 -25.65 20.91 13.91
CA GLU A 425 -27.01 20.36 13.83
C GLU A 425 -27.06 19.20 12.83
N LEU A 426 -26.38 19.36 11.69
CA LEU A 426 -26.26 18.27 10.71
C LEU A 426 -25.52 17.07 11.32
N MET A 427 -24.40 17.30 12.00
CA MET A 427 -23.65 16.24 12.67
C MET A 427 -24.53 15.48 13.67
N ASP A 428 -25.27 16.19 14.53
CA ASP A 428 -26.22 15.58 15.49
C ASP A 428 -27.30 14.73 14.81
N GLN A 429 -27.80 15.17 13.64
CA GLN A 429 -28.75 14.39 12.84
C GLN A 429 -28.12 13.10 12.30
N VAL A 430 -26.86 13.14 11.85
CA VAL A 430 -26.14 11.93 11.40
C VAL A 430 -25.90 10.98 12.58
N PHE A 431 -25.43 11.48 13.74
CA PHE A 431 -25.28 10.68 14.95
C PHE A 431 -26.56 9.93 15.32
N ALA A 432 -27.71 10.65 15.34
CA ALA A 432 -28.99 10.05 15.64
C ALA A 432 -29.40 8.97 14.63
N ALA A 433 -29.17 9.21 13.32
CA ALA A 433 -29.48 8.26 12.27
C ALA A 433 -28.62 6.99 12.37
N VAL A 434 -27.31 7.14 12.61
CA VAL A 434 -26.38 6.01 12.83
C VAL A 434 -26.82 5.19 14.03
N ALA A 435 -27.10 5.83 15.17
CA ALA A 435 -27.53 5.14 16.37
C ALA A 435 -28.85 4.40 16.19
N GLN A 436 -29.84 5.03 15.55
CA GLN A 436 -31.11 4.40 15.27
C GLN A 436 -30.96 3.15 14.40
N THR A 437 -30.16 3.21 13.33
CA THR A 437 -29.95 2.06 12.44
C THR A 437 -29.22 0.93 13.16
N TYR A 438 -28.05 1.19 13.76
CA TYR A 438 -27.23 0.14 14.35
C TYR A 438 -27.92 -0.54 15.53
N LEU A 439 -28.48 0.24 16.46
CA LEU A 439 -29.21 -0.32 17.60
C LEU A 439 -30.49 -1.04 17.16
N GLY A 440 -31.16 -0.56 16.10
CA GLY A 440 -32.33 -1.22 15.50
C GLY A 440 -32.00 -2.59 14.88
N HIS A 441 -30.76 -2.80 14.45
CA HIS A 441 -30.25 -4.10 13.98
C HIS A 441 -29.59 -4.94 15.07
N HIS A 442 -29.68 -4.53 16.34
CA HIS A 442 -28.98 -5.16 17.47
C HIS A 442 -27.45 -5.22 17.28
N LEU A 443 -26.89 -4.22 16.61
CA LEU A 443 -25.44 -4.04 16.44
C LEU A 443 -24.91 -3.01 17.44
N PRO A 444 -23.65 -3.16 17.91
CA PRO A 444 -22.97 -2.10 18.64
C PRO A 444 -22.78 -0.86 17.73
N LEU A 445 -22.72 0.32 18.34
CA LEU A 445 -22.33 1.53 17.61
C LEU A 445 -20.89 1.40 17.08
N PRO A 446 -20.60 1.87 15.86
CA PRO A 446 -19.22 1.94 15.38
C PRO A 446 -18.42 2.95 16.22
N LYS A 447 -17.11 2.72 16.42
CA LYS A 447 -16.25 3.63 17.20
C LYS A 447 -16.40 5.08 16.76
N GLY A 448 -16.51 5.98 17.74
CA GLY A 448 -16.54 7.42 17.53
C GLY A 448 -17.92 7.93 17.16
N TRP A 449 -18.89 7.04 16.95
CA TRP A 449 -20.30 7.40 16.77
C TRP A 449 -21.09 7.42 18.09
N ASP A 450 -20.44 7.13 19.20
CA ASP A 450 -20.91 7.27 20.57
C ASP A 450 -20.37 8.56 21.26
N ASP A 451 -19.28 9.13 20.75
CA ASP A 451 -18.67 10.37 21.24
C ASP A 451 -18.93 11.56 20.30
N ARG A 452 -19.84 12.46 20.72
CA ARG A 452 -20.16 13.69 19.97
C ARG A 452 -19.11 14.81 20.12
N GLY A 453 -18.26 14.74 21.14
CA GLY A 453 -17.24 15.72 21.42
C GLY A 453 -15.94 15.50 20.63
N GLY A 454 -15.65 14.26 20.26
CA GLY A 454 -14.41 13.86 19.58
C GLY A 454 -14.24 14.33 18.13
N ALA A 455 -15.27 14.92 17.52
CA ALA A 455 -15.24 15.37 16.13
C ALA A 455 -15.74 16.82 15.97
N ASN A 456 -15.17 17.55 15.03
CA ASN A 456 -15.56 18.91 14.69
C ASN A 456 -15.95 19.10 13.20
N ALA A 457 -15.86 18.04 12.40
CA ALA A 457 -16.36 17.99 11.04
C ALA A 457 -16.90 16.60 10.67
N LEU A 458 -17.76 16.57 9.65
CA LEU A 458 -18.29 15.38 9.00
C LEU A 458 -17.85 15.38 7.54
N GLU A 459 -17.34 14.24 7.07
CA GLU A 459 -17.10 13.99 5.65
C GLU A 459 -18.03 12.88 5.15
N ARG A 460 -18.59 13.09 3.96
CA ARG A 460 -19.22 12.05 3.13
C ARG A 460 -18.32 11.82 1.94
N ARG A 461 -17.91 10.58 1.70
CA ARG A 461 -16.98 10.20 0.63
C ARG A 461 -17.63 9.19 -0.30
N GLU A 462 -17.76 9.58 -1.56
CA GLU A 462 -18.20 8.74 -2.68
C GLU A 462 -16.95 8.30 -3.46
N SER A 463 -16.59 7.01 -3.40
CA SER A 463 -15.40 6.47 -4.06
C SER A 463 -15.80 5.50 -5.16
N ASP A 464 -15.50 5.86 -6.41
CA ASP A 464 -15.33 4.88 -7.49
C ASP A 464 -13.93 4.29 -7.34
N TRP A 465 -13.84 3.02 -6.97
CA TRP A 465 -12.55 2.40 -6.66
C TRP A 465 -11.66 2.19 -7.88
N VAL A 466 -12.25 2.09 -9.08
CA VAL A 466 -11.50 1.99 -10.34
C VAL A 466 -11.03 3.36 -10.78
N ALA A 467 -11.91 4.38 -10.72
CA ALA A 467 -11.52 5.76 -11.01
C ALA A 467 -10.43 6.24 -10.04
N PHE A 468 -10.60 5.99 -8.75
CA PHE A 468 -9.64 6.40 -7.73
C PHE A 468 -8.27 5.76 -7.94
N ALA A 469 -8.22 4.47 -8.33
CA ALA A 469 -6.97 3.82 -8.64
C ALA A 469 -6.25 4.48 -9.82
N ARG A 470 -6.98 4.76 -10.91
CA ARG A 470 -6.46 5.43 -12.11
C ARG A 470 -5.99 6.87 -11.81
N GLU A 471 -6.78 7.62 -11.06
CA GLU A 471 -6.49 9.01 -10.70
C GLU A 471 -5.28 9.11 -9.77
N THR A 472 -5.15 8.19 -8.80
CA THR A 472 -3.96 8.13 -7.93
C THR A 472 -2.69 7.96 -8.76
N PHE A 473 -2.70 7.01 -9.70
CA PHE A 473 -1.56 6.77 -10.56
C PHE A 473 -1.27 7.98 -11.45
N ARG A 474 -2.29 8.52 -12.13
CA ARG A 474 -2.18 9.67 -13.02
C ARG A 474 -1.58 10.88 -12.29
N VAL A 475 -2.15 11.24 -11.13
CA VAL A 475 -1.74 12.42 -10.36
C VAL A 475 -0.33 12.22 -9.79
N SER A 476 -0.01 11.04 -9.24
CA SER A 476 1.34 10.77 -8.72
C SER A 476 2.41 10.83 -9.81
N VAL A 477 2.13 10.29 -10.99
CA VAL A 477 3.02 10.38 -12.17
C VAL A 477 3.14 11.82 -12.66
N ALA A 478 2.04 12.57 -12.70
CA ALA A 478 2.05 13.97 -13.11
C ALA A 478 2.88 14.84 -12.16
N THR A 479 2.69 14.69 -10.85
CA THR A 479 3.46 15.39 -9.83
C THR A 479 4.94 15.06 -9.94
N ALA A 480 5.29 13.77 -10.02
CA ALA A 480 6.67 13.32 -10.11
C ALA A 480 7.45 13.90 -11.30
N LYS A 481 6.78 14.43 -12.33
CA LYS A 481 7.44 14.96 -13.54
C LYS A 481 8.31 16.20 -13.26
N ASP A 482 8.06 16.95 -12.18
CA ASP A 482 8.87 18.11 -11.82
C ASP A 482 10.27 17.68 -11.35
N SER A 483 11.26 17.80 -12.24
CA SER A 483 12.65 17.44 -11.97
C SER A 483 13.30 18.30 -10.89
N ASN A 484 12.79 19.50 -10.64
CA ASN A 484 13.33 20.41 -9.62
C ASN A 484 12.82 20.08 -8.21
N LYS A 485 11.85 19.17 -8.10
CA LYS A 485 11.28 18.72 -6.82
C LYS A 485 11.52 17.24 -6.53
N HIS A 486 11.43 16.39 -7.55
CA HIS A 486 11.28 14.94 -7.34
C HIS A 486 12.48 14.11 -7.82
N SER A 487 13.51 14.73 -8.39
CA SER A 487 14.76 14.05 -8.71
C SER A 487 15.62 13.82 -7.46
N GLY A 488 16.47 12.80 -7.50
CA GLY A 488 17.44 12.54 -6.42
C GLY A 488 18.38 13.73 -6.19
N GLU A 489 18.76 14.44 -7.26
CA GLU A 489 19.57 15.65 -7.25
C GLU A 489 18.84 16.82 -6.57
N ALA A 490 17.56 17.04 -6.88
CA ALA A 490 16.76 18.08 -6.24
C ALA A 490 16.60 17.83 -4.73
N LEU A 491 16.37 16.57 -4.34
CA LEU A 491 16.13 16.20 -2.95
C LEU A 491 17.41 16.23 -2.10
N THR A 492 18.52 15.69 -2.62
CA THR A 492 19.72 15.38 -1.80
C THR A 492 21.01 15.96 -2.35
N GLY A 493 20.97 16.65 -3.49
CA GLY A 493 22.12 17.24 -4.13
C GLY A 493 22.98 16.31 -4.95
N ASP A 494 24.23 16.69 -5.23
CA ASP A 494 25.15 15.85 -5.98
C ASP A 494 25.77 14.78 -5.07
N LEU A 495 26.08 13.61 -5.63
CA LEU A 495 26.94 12.65 -4.96
C LEU A 495 28.36 13.25 -4.86
N PRO A 496 29.03 13.21 -3.71
CA PRO A 496 30.38 13.74 -3.57
C PRO A 496 31.41 12.83 -4.26
N GLU A 497 31.45 12.88 -5.59
CA GLU A 497 32.57 12.41 -6.40
C GLU A 497 32.87 13.47 -7.46
N GLY A 498 34.01 14.14 -7.30
CA GLY A 498 34.33 15.39 -7.98
C GLY A 498 34.21 15.31 -9.50
N ARG A 499 33.32 16.13 -10.07
CA ARG A 499 33.63 17.28 -10.95
C ARG A 499 32.38 18.10 -11.26
N GLU A 500 32.64 19.35 -11.61
CA GLU A 500 31.81 20.56 -11.55
C GLU A 500 30.48 20.59 -12.32
N ARG A 501 29.53 21.24 -11.62
CA ARG A 501 28.39 22.06 -12.03
C ARG A 501 28.43 22.68 -13.44
N ASP A 502 27.24 22.77 -14.04
CA ASP A 502 26.84 23.95 -14.80
C ASP A 502 25.48 24.49 -14.29
N ALA A 503 25.53 25.72 -13.78
CA ALA A 503 24.46 26.71 -13.60
C ALA A 503 23.14 26.31 -12.88
N MET A 504 23.15 26.36 -11.53
CA MET A 504 22.29 27.21 -10.67
C MET A 504 22.48 26.79 -9.20
N VAL A 505 22.29 27.73 -8.27
CA VAL A 505 22.52 27.60 -6.82
C VAL A 505 21.83 26.34 -6.27
N PRO A 506 22.50 25.40 -5.56
CA PRO A 506 21.82 24.20 -5.12
C PRO A 506 21.03 24.50 -3.84
N ASN A 507 19.79 24.93 -4.01
CA ASN A 507 18.78 24.80 -2.96
C ASN A 507 18.26 23.37 -3.00
N TRP A 508 19.08 22.42 -2.54
CA TRP A 508 18.61 21.06 -2.29
C TRP A 508 17.51 21.13 -1.24
N ILE A 509 16.44 20.34 -1.42
CA ILE A 509 15.30 20.37 -0.51
C ILE A 509 15.69 19.83 0.88
N ILE A 510 16.56 18.80 0.91
CA ILE A 510 16.97 18.12 2.15
C ILE A 510 18.51 18.11 2.23
N PRO A 511 19.15 19.26 2.49
CA PRO A 511 20.60 19.41 2.38
C PRO A 511 21.39 18.62 3.43
N ASP A 512 20.74 18.26 4.54
CA ASP A 512 21.25 17.50 5.68
C ASP A 512 20.75 16.05 5.70
N ALA A 513 20.25 15.53 4.56
CA ALA A 513 19.86 14.14 4.40
C ALA A 513 20.95 13.18 4.91
N PRO A 514 20.67 12.26 5.86
CA PRO A 514 21.68 11.35 6.41
C PRO A 514 22.12 10.30 5.38
N LEU A 515 23.29 9.71 5.56
CA LEU A 515 23.68 8.50 4.83
C LEU A 515 23.52 7.31 5.76
N PHE A 516 22.60 6.40 5.44
CA PHE A 516 22.41 5.18 6.21
C PHE A 516 23.45 4.14 5.78
N THR A 517 24.20 3.62 6.74
CA THR A 517 25.21 2.57 6.52
C THR A 517 25.05 1.48 7.57
N ASP A 518 25.67 0.32 7.40
CA ASP A 518 25.66 -0.72 8.43
C ASP A 518 26.24 -0.25 9.78
N GLN A 519 27.09 0.80 9.78
CA GLN A 519 27.61 1.43 11.00
C GLN A 519 26.65 2.48 11.59
N MET A 520 25.76 3.04 10.76
CA MET A 520 24.74 4.02 11.14
C MET A 520 23.41 3.70 10.43
N PRO A 521 22.72 2.60 10.79
CA PRO A 521 21.59 2.11 10.00
C PRO A 521 20.26 2.82 10.35
N ASN A 522 20.27 3.65 11.40
CA ASN A 522 19.09 4.02 12.15
C ASN A 522 18.19 5.06 11.45
N ALA A 523 17.48 4.64 10.40
CA ALA A 523 16.33 5.36 9.88
C ALA A 523 15.25 5.57 10.97
N ASP A 524 15.14 4.63 11.92
CA ASP A 524 14.20 4.66 13.04
C ASP A 524 14.36 5.86 13.98
N ILE A 525 15.57 6.43 14.10
CA ILE A 525 15.79 7.65 14.92
C ILE A 525 14.96 8.82 14.38
N TYR A 526 14.78 8.88 13.07
CA TYR A 526 14.06 9.99 12.43
C TYR A 526 12.55 9.75 12.35
N ASN A 527 12.09 8.57 12.79
CA ASN A 527 10.69 8.19 12.76
C ASN A 527 9.91 8.53 14.02
N ASN A 528 10.60 8.82 15.14
CA ASN A 528 10.04 9.02 16.49
C ASN A 528 10.10 10.46 16.98
#